data_AF-A0A0Q4DYV5-F1
#
_entry.id   AF-A0A0Q4DYV5-F1
#
_cell.length_a   1.000
_cell.length_b   1.000
_cell.length_c   1.000
_cell.angle_alpha   90.00
_cell.angle_beta   90.00
_cell.angle_gamma   90.00
#
_symmetry.space_group_name_H-M   'P 1'
#
loop_
_entity.id
_entity.type
_entity.pdbx_description
1 polymer ?
#
loop_
_entity_poly.entity_id
_entity_poly.type
_entity_poly.pdbx_seq_one_letter_code
_entity_poly.pdbx_strand_id
1 'polypeptide(L)' 'MPHSSPLLDELERLTDEMDLLLAQGRAGVPSHRLVEELADKARGIARRLDAAARGGCRPLSNPPVYVSPDGRKAGW' A
#
# COMPACT_ATOMS: atom_id res chain seq x y z
N MET A 1 12.07 -0.34 -25.42
CA MET A 1 11.36 0.53 -24.46
C MET A 1 11.29 -0.22 -23.16
N PRO A 2 11.90 0.25 -22.05
CA PRO A 2 11.73 -0.44 -20.78
C PRO A 2 10.25 -0.29 -20.41
N HIS A 3 9.52 -1.39 -20.36
CA HIS A 3 8.18 -1.39 -19.81
C HIS A 3 8.35 -1.17 -18.30
N SER A 4 8.21 0.06 -17.82
CA SER A 4 8.05 0.26 -16.37
C SER A 4 6.78 -0.50 -15.99
N SER A 5 6.92 -1.37 -15.00
CA SER A 5 5.77 -2.07 -14.45
C SER A 5 4.84 -1.02 -13.84
N PRO A 6 3.52 -1.07 -14.07
CA PRO A 6 2.58 -0.15 -13.42
C PRO A 6 2.70 -0.12 -11.89
N LEU A 7 3.21 -1.22 -11.32
CA LEU A 7 3.55 -1.30 -9.90
C LEU A 7 4.76 -0.41 -9.54
N LEU A 8 5.80 -0.38 -10.38
CA LEU A 8 6.97 0.46 -10.17
C LEU A 8 6.61 1.94 -10.26
N ASP A 9 5.77 2.32 -11.22
CA ASP A 9 5.28 3.69 -11.34
C ASP A 9 4.45 4.11 -10.11
N GLU A 10 3.59 3.23 -9.59
CA GLU A 10 2.83 3.50 -8.37
C GLU A 10 3.73 3.54 -7.13
N LEU A 11 4.77 2.70 -7.06
CA LEU A 11 5.75 2.74 -5.98
C LEU A 11 6.53 4.06 -5.97
N GLU A 12 6.94 4.55 -7.13
CA GLU A 12 7.62 5.85 -7.27
C GLU A 12 6.70 6.97 -6.76
N ARG A 13 5.45 6.99 -7.21
CA ARG A 13 4.44 7.96 -6.74
C ARG A 13 4.18 7.89 -5.24
N LEU A 14 4.07 6.69 -4.67
CA LEU A 14 3.87 6.51 -3.23
C LEU A 14 5.08 6.96 -2.41
N THR A 15 6.29 6.84 -2.97
CA THR A 15 7.52 7.31 -2.34
C THR A 15 7.51 8.84 -2.23
N ASP A 16 7.14 9.55 -3.30
CA ASP A 16 6.99 11.01 -3.27
C ASP A 16 5.95 11.47 -2.24
N GLU A 17 4.81 10.78 -2.17
CA GLU A 17 3.76 11.07 -1.18
C GLU A 17 4.23 10.84 0.27
N MET A 18 5.03 9.79 0.51
CA MET A 18 5.64 9.52 1.82
C MET A 18 6.63 10.61 2.21
N ASP A 19 7.47 11.07 1.29
CA ASP A 19 8.44 12.13 1.55
C ASP A 19 7.75 13.45 1.91
N LEU A 20 6.65 13.79 1.21
CA LEU A 20 5.82 14.95 1.55
C LEU A 20 5.18 14.81 2.93
N LEU A 21 4.72 13.62 3.30
CA LEU A 21 4.14 13.36 4.61
C LEU A 21 5.18 13.52 5.74
N LEU A 22 6.39 13.01 5.52
CA LEU A 22 7.51 13.16 6.45
C LEU A 22 7.93 14.63 6.58
N ALA A 23 7.97 15.37 5.47
CA ALA A 23 8.25 16.80 5.48
C ALA A 23 7.19 17.59 6.27
N GLN A 24 5.89 17.26 6.10
CA GLN A 24 4.82 17.84 6.91
C GLN A 24 4.98 17.55 8.41
N GLY A 25 5.31 16.31 8.77
CA GLY A 25 5.54 15.93 10.16
C GLY A 25 6.73 16.65 10.79
N ARG A 26 7.80 16.90 10.02
CA ARG A 26 8.99 17.63 10.48
C ARG A 26 8.77 19.14 10.61
N ALA A 27 7.97 19.72 9.71
CA ALA A 27 7.71 21.17 9.69
C ALA A 27 6.54 21.60 10.60
N GLY A 28 5.62 20.68 10.90
CA GLY A 28 4.44 20.95 11.69
C GLY A 28 4.72 21.12 13.19
N VAL A 29 3.92 21.95 13.85
CA VAL A 29 3.91 22.03 15.32
C VAL A 29 3.23 20.78 15.86
N PRO A 30 3.86 20.00 16.77
CA PRO A 30 3.27 18.81 17.34
C PRO A 30 1.92 19.11 17.99
N SER A 31 0.86 18.52 17.45
CA SER A 31 -0.50 18.62 18.00
C SER A 31 -1.24 17.31 17.76
N HIS A 32 -2.22 17.01 18.60
CA HIS A 32 -3.03 15.79 18.46
C HIS A 32 -3.67 15.70 17.07
N ARG A 33 -4.23 16.82 16.60
CA ARG A 33 -4.83 16.94 15.27
C ARG A 33 -3.83 16.64 14.16
N LEU A 34 -2.62 17.19 14.24
CA LEU A 34 -1.57 16.90 13.25
C LEU A 34 -1.23 15.41 13.23
N VAL A 35 -1.10 14.78 14.41
CA VAL A 35 -0.80 13.34 14.50
C VAL A 35 -1.91 12.49 13.88
N GLU A 36 -3.18 12.82 14.13
CA GLU A 36 -4.33 12.13 13.51
C GLU A 36 -4.34 12.30 12.00
N GLU A 37 -4.15 13.53 11.50
CA GLU A 37 -4.10 13.81 10.06
C GLU A 37 -2.95 13.07 9.36
N LEU A 38 -1.77 12.99 9.99
CA LEU A 38 -0.63 12.23 9.49
C LEU A 38 -0.91 10.72 9.50
N ALA A 39 -1.53 10.19 10.55
CA ALA A 39 -1.87 8.78 10.67
C ALA A 39 -2.89 8.35 9.61
N ASP A 40 -3.90 9.17 9.34
CA ASP A 40 -4.91 8.86 8.31
C ASP A 40 -4.31 8.89 6.90
N LYS A 41 -3.43 9.85 6.61
CA LYS A 41 -2.68 9.87 5.34
C LYS A 41 -1.79 8.64 5.19
N ALA A 42 -1.05 8.26 6.23
CA ALA A 42 -0.20 7.08 6.22
C ALA A 42 -1.01 5.79 5.97
N ARG A 43 -2.18 5.64 6.60
CA ARG A 43 -3.11 4.53 6.34
C ARG A 43 -3.60 4.51 4.89
N GLY A 44 -3.86 5.69 4.31
CA GLY A 44 -4.23 5.83 2.90
C GLY A 44 -3.16 5.32 1.94
N ILE A 45 -1.90 5.74 2.16
CA ILE A 45 -0.73 5.27 1.39
C ILE A 45 -0.59 3.75 1.52
N ALA A 46 -0.68 3.20 2.73
CA ALA A 46 -0.57 1.76 2.97
C ALA A 46 -1.65 0.95 2.22
N ARG A 47 -2.90 1.43 2.19
CA ARG A 47 -3.99 0.77 1.45
C ARG A 47 -3.75 0.78 -0.06
N ARG A 48 -3.21 1.88 -0.60
CA ARG A 48 -2.88 1.98 -2.03
C ARG A 48 -1.71 1.07 -2.41
N LEU A 49 -0.69 1.02 -1.57
CA LEU A 49 0.43 0.09 -1.76
C LEU A 49 -0.06 -1.36 -1.79
N ASP A 50 -0.88 -1.75 -0.82
CA ASP A 50 -1.45 -3.09 -0.75
C ASP A 50 -2.34 -3.41 -1.96
N ALA A 51 -3.16 -2.45 -2.42
CA ALA A 51 -3.98 -2.60 -3.62
C ALA A 51 -3.14 -2.77 -4.90
N ALA A 52 -2.06 -1.98 -5.03
CA ALA A 52 -1.14 -2.05 -6.16
C ALA A 52 -0.35 -3.38 -6.16
N ALA A 53 0.16 -3.78 -5.00
CA ALA A 53 0.91 -5.02 -4.83
C ALA A 53 0.05 -6.27 -5.07
N ARG A 54 -1.23 -6.24 -4.67
CA ARG A 54 -2.18 -7.31 -4.98
C ARG A 54 -2.58 -7.39 -6.44
N GLY A 55 -2.23 -6.39 -7.28
CA GLY A 55 -2.34 -6.46 -8.73
C GLY A 55 -3.70 -6.99 -9.21
N GLY A 56 -4.81 -6.35 -8.82
CA GLY A 56 -6.13 -6.76 -9.29
C GLY A 56 -6.56 -8.19 -8.95
N CYS A 57 -5.90 -8.87 -8.00
CA CYS A 57 -6.40 -10.11 -7.41
C CYS A 57 -7.79 -9.85 -6.83
N ARG A 58 -8.81 -10.08 -7.67
CA ARG A 58 -10.21 -10.13 -7.25
C ARG A 58 -10.26 -11.09 -6.07
N PRO A 59 -10.97 -10.76 -4.97
CA PRO A 59 -11.26 -11.76 -3.96
C PRO A 59 -11.85 -12.96 -4.71
N LEU A 60 -11.20 -14.12 -4.57
CA LEU A 60 -11.75 -15.36 -5.11
C LEU A 60 -13.15 -15.49 -4.53
N SER A 61 -14.17 -15.51 -5.39
CA SER A 61 -15.57 -15.68 -4.96
C SER A 61 -15.78 -16.96 -4.17
N ASN A 62 -14.81 -17.88 -4.22
CA ASN A 62 -14.67 -19.03 -3.36
C ASN A 62 -13.19 -19.17 -2.92
N PRO A 63 -12.77 -18.57 -1.79
CA PRO A 63 -11.41 -18.71 -1.32
C PRO A 63 -11.13 -20.17 -0.93
N PRO A 64 -9.97 -20.74 -1.27
CA PRO A 64 -9.63 -22.10 -0.88
C PRO A 64 -9.60 -22.24 0.65
N VAL A 65 -10.16 -23.35 1.17
CA VAL A 65 -10.14 -23.76 2.58
C VAL A 65 -8.70 -23.87 3.11
N TYR A 66 -7.74 -24.17 2.24
CA TYR A 66 -6.33 -24.29 2.60
C TYR A 66 -5.42 -23.79 1.48
N VAL A 67 -4.32 -23.13 1.86
CA VAL A 67 -3.18 -22.80 0.98
C VAL A 67 -1.89 -23.24 1.67
N SER A 68 -0.99 -23.90 0.94
CA SER A 68 0.29 -24.32 1.48
C SER A 68 1.23 -23.14 1.76
N PRO A 69 2.18 -23.25 2.70
CA PRO A 69 3.09 -22.15 3.06
C PRO A 69 3.95 -21.63 1.88
N ASP A 70 4.21 -22.48 0.89
CA ASP A 70 4.93 -22.15 -0.34
C ASP A 70 4.01 -21.62 -1.46
N GLY A 71 2.71 -21.52 -1.21
CA GLY A 71 1.70 -21.01 -2.15
C GLY A 71 1.39 -21.91 -3.34
N ARG A 72 1.96 -23.12 -3.41
CA ARG A 72 1.85 -24.01 -4.59
C ARG A 72 0.63 -24.92 -4.59
N LYS A 73 0.01 -25.14 -3.43
CA LYS A 73 -1.17 -26.01 -3.29
C LYS A 73 -2.30 -25.24 -2.64
N ALA A 74 -3.50 -25.42 -3.17
CA ALA A 74 -4.74 -24.93 -2.59
C ALA A 74 -5.81 -26.04 -2.62
N GLY A 75 -6.66 -26.07 -1.60
CA GLY A 75 -7.82 -26.96 -1.53
C GLY A 75 -9.09 -26.13 -1.31
N TRP A 76 -10.19 -26.51 -1.98
CA TRP A 76 -11.47 -25.82 -1.95
C TRP A 76 -12.51 -26.58 -1.14
#